data_AF-A0A2T4X3N2-F1
#
_entry.id   AF-A0A2T4X3N2-F1
#
_cell.length_a   1.000
_cell.length_b   1.000
_cell.length_c   1.000
_cell.angle_alpha   90.00
_cell.angle_beta   90.00
_cell.angle_gamma   90.00
#
_symmetry.space_group_name_H-M   'P 1'
#
loop_
_entity.id
_entity.type
_entity.pdbx_description
1 polymer ?
#
loop_
_entity_poly.entity_id
_entity_poly.type
_entity_poly.pdbx_seq_one_letter_code
_entity_poly.pdbx_strand_id
1 'polypeptide(L)'
;MHDIFISYANKDKQIAKSIAEALEKEGFKVWWDIEIPAGSTFDAVIEKAVENAKCVIVLWSQYSVKSEWVHLEAAEGKKRNILIPILIDDVDIPFAFRRRQTADLRNWISGNSDASFNRLVSDIRTIFTTKEFPTNKDERLTEPEKFESIQKQTNKKEFDQEKVGKNRDQRYLRYGVILILLAATIFAISSIISSNTDSSNLKIGDDYAGGIIFQIDPDGYFIKICAKGDLGSYNWYDANTKCQEYTMGEYTDWYLPSKDELNLIYNKLSPMGLGNFKNDWYWSATDTEGKAWEQHFGDGNQQNDGGGNESFSSVRPIRSISLNTKKIGDKYAGGIIFQLDSDGQHGKVCSEFDLGSYNWSDAKTKCNDYTEGKYTDWYLPSKDELNLLYNSLSQMELSNFKNDWYWSSSETDGKAWEQHLGEGYQQNDGGGNESYSSVRAIRTF
;
A
#
# COMPACT_ATOMS: atom_id res chain seq x y z
N MET A 1 10.95 -21.24 -22.52
CA MET A 1 10.20 -21.74 -21.34
C MET A 1 11.16 -21.70 -20.16
N HIS A 2 10.82 -20.90 -19.15
CA HIS A 2 11.65 -20.63 -17.98
C HIS A 2 11.05 -21.35 -16.78
N ASP A 3 11.90 -21.87 -15.90
CA ASP A 3 11.45 -22.61 -14.71
C ASP A 3 11.12 -21.65 -13.57
N ILE A 4 11.87 -20.54 -13.46
CA ILE A 4 11.78 -19.58 -12.37
C ILE A 4 11.62 -18.17 -12.94
N PHE A 5 10.64 -17.43 -12.42
CA PHE A 5 10.49 -15.99 -12.63
C PHE A 5 10.89 -15.25 -11.35
N ILE A 6 11.75 -14.22 -11.43
CA ILE A 6 12.14 -13.40 -10.27
C ILE A 6 11.51 -12.00 -10.38
N SER A 7 10.65 -11.71 -9.40
CA SER A 7 10.04 -10.40 -9.16
C SER A 7 10.87 -9.60 -8.14
N TYR A 8 11.25 -8.38 -8.49
CA TYR A 8 12.08 -7.49 -7.67
C TYR A 8 11.86 -6.02 -8.08
N ALA A 9 12.18 -5.08 -7.19
CA ALA A 9 12.17 -3.66 -7.55
C ALA A 9 13.43 -3.30 -8.34
N ASN A 10 13.35 -2.35 -9.29
CA ASN A 10 14.50 -1.97 -10.12
C ASN A 10 15.76 -1.58 -9.32
N LYS A 11 15.61 -1.01 -8.11
CA LYS A 11 16.72 -0.69 -7.21
C LYS A 11 17.47 -1.93 -6.66
N ASP A 12 16.84 -3.09 -6.69
CA ASP A 12 17.39 -4.38 -6.26
C ASP A 12 17.98 -5.20 -7.41
N LYS A 13 18.13 -4.61 -8.61
CA LYS A 13 18.59 -5.31 -9.82
C LYS A 13 19.91 -6.07 -9.61
N GLN A 14 20.84 -5.51 -8.85
CA GLN A 14 22.14 -6.13 -8.63
C GLN A 14 22.06 -7.41 -7.76
N ILE A 15 21.21 -7.42 -6.74
CA ILE A 15 21.00 -8.62 -5.91
C ILE A 15 20.13 -9.65 -6.63
N ALA A 16 19.12 -9.21 -7.38
CA ALA A 16 18.32 -10.08 -8.26
C ALA A 16 19.20 -10.81 -9.28
N LYS A 17 20.14 -10.09 -9.92
CA LYS A 17 21.16 -10.68 -10.80
C LYS A 17 21.97 -11.76 -10.10
N SER A 18 22.47 -11.46 -8.90
CA SER A 18 23.33 -12.38 -8.15
C SER A 18 22.59 -13.67 -7.78
N ILE A 19 21.32 -13.55 -7.37
CA ILE A 19 20.45 -14.70 -7.07
C ILE A 19 20.13 -15.50 -8.34
N ALA A 20 19.83 -14.82 -9.45
CA ALA A 20 19.56 -15.47 -10.72
C ALA A 20 20.76 -16.30 -11.20
N GLU A 21 21.96 -15.71 -11.24
CA GLU A 21 23.19 -16.40 -11.61
C GLU A 21 23.49 -17.60 -10.68
N ALA A 22 23.18 -17.49 -9.39
CA ALA A 22 23.35 -18.58 -8.45
C ALA A 22 22.34 -19.74 -8.69
N LEU A 23 21.09 -19.42 -9.01
CA LEU A 23 20.07 -20.42 -9.36
C LEU A 23 20.34 -21.08 -10.72
N GLU A 24 20.87 -20.32 -11.69
CA GLU A 24 21.29 -20.87 -12.98
C GLU A 24 22.43 -21.88 -12.84
N LYS A 25 23.39 -21.63 -11.94
CA LYS A 25 24.47 -22.58 -11.60
C LYS A 25 23.94 -23.89 -11.00
N GLU A 26 22.78 -23.84 -10.33
CA GLU A 26 22.08 -25.02 -9.80
C GLU A 26 21.24 -25.77 -10.84
N GLY A 27 21.25 -25.30 -12.09
CA GLY A 27 20.63 -25.96 -13.25
C GLY A 27 19.24 -25.44 -13.63
N PHE A 28 18.76 -24.34 -13.03
CA PHE A 28 17.44 -23.77 -13.34
C PHE A 28 17.49 -22.79 -14.52
N LYS A 29 16.39 -22.70 -15.28
CA LYS A 29 16.21 -21.60 -16.25
C LYS A 29 15.51 -20.43 -15.58
N VAL A 30 16.24 -19.34 -15.34
CA VAL A 30 15.74 -18.17 -14.62
C VAL A 30 15.36 -17.05 -15.58
N TRP A 31 14.32 -16.31 -15.24
CA TRP A 31 13.85 -15.14 -15.97
C TRP A 31 13.70 -13.96 -15.01
N TRP A 32 14.48 -12.89 -15.23
CA TRP A 32 14.61 -11.80 -14.26
C TRP A 32 14.97 -10.42 -14.87
N ASP A 33 15.24 -10.29 -16.17
CA ASP A 33 15.52 -8.98 -16.79
C ASP A 33 15.22 -9.05 -18.30
N ILE A 34 14.23 -8.28 -18.78
CA ILE A 34 13.92 -8.18 -20.21
C ILE A 34 14.12 -6.73 -20.63
N GLU A 35 14.92 -6.52 -21.68
CA GLU A 35 14.83 -5.30 -22.48
C GLU A 35 13.51 -5.32 -23.25
N ILE A 36 12.58 -4.43 -22.88
CA ILE A 36 11.27 -4.36 -23.51
C ILE A 36 11.42 -3.79 -24.93
N PRO A 37 10.99 -4.50 -25.98
CA PRO A 37 11.01 -3.99 -27.34
C PRO A 37 10.08 -2.77 -27.48
N ALA A 38 10.54 -1.73 -28.18
CA ALA A 38 9.72 -0.55 -28.46
C ALA A 38 8.40 -0.95 -29.16
N GLY A 39 7.27 -0.54 -28.60
CA GLY A 39 5.92 -0.85 -29.11
C GLY A 39 5.19 -2.01 -28.42
N SER A 40 5.79 -2.66 -27.40
CA SER A 40 5.10 -3.61 -26.51
C SER A 40 4.72 -2.94 -25.18
N THR A 41 3.54 -3.24 -24.63
CA THR A 41 3.19 -2.83 -23.25
C THR A 41 3.90 -3.73 -22.25
N PHE A 42 4.32 -3.17 -21.09
CA PHE A 42 4.92 -3.92 -19.98
C PHE A 42 4.03 -5.10 -19.57
N ASP A 43 2.71 -4.88 -19.55
CA ASP A 43 1.69 -5.85 -19.16
C ASP A 43 1.72 -7.11 -20.03
N ALA A 44 1.77 -6.98 -21.36
CA ALA A 44 1.67 -8.11 -22.27
C ALA A 44 2.91 -9.03 -22.25
N VAL A 45 4.08 -8.48 -21.91
CA VAL A 45 5.34 -9.24 -21.85
C VAL A 45 5.44 -9.98 -20.52
N ILE A 46 4.98 -9.38 -19.43
CA ILE A 46 5.14 -9.91 -18.10
C ILE A 46 4.01 -10.87 -17.73
N GLU A 47 2.77 -10.63 -18.17
CA GLU A 47 1.68 -11.62 -18.07
C GLU A 47 2.11 -12.96 -18.69
N LYS A 48 2.69 -12.92 -19.89
CA LYS A 48 3.22 -14.13 -20.56
C LYS A 48 4.38 -14.78 -19.81
N ALA A 49 5.24 -14.00 -19.17
CA ALA A 49 6.39 -14.50 -18.41
C ALA A 49 5.93 -15.20 -17.12
N VAL A 50 4.98 -14.59 -16.40
CA VAL A 50 4.39 -15.15 -15.19
C VAL A 50 3.57 -16.40 -15.53
N GLU A 51 2.72 -16.38 -16.56
CA GLU A 51 1.88 -17.52 -16.98
C GLU A 51 2.69 -18.81 -17.19
N ASN A 52 3.86 -18.70 -17.83
CA ASN A 52 4.68 -19.86 -18.20
C ASN A 52 5.70 -20.28 -17.13
N ALA A 53 5.85 -19.52 -16.04
CA ALA A 53 6.77 -19.87 -14.96
C ALA A 53 6.21 -21.02 -14.11
N LYS A 54 7.10 -21.94 -13.72
CA LYS A 54 6.75 -23.03 -12.79
C LYS A 54 6.89 -22.61 -11.33
N CYS A 55 7.72 -21.60 -11.07
CA CYS A 55 8.01 -21.00 -9.78
C CYS A 55 8.13 -19.49 -9.94
N VAL A 56 7.53 -18.72 -9.02
CA VAL A 56 7.67 -17.27 -8.93
C VAL A 56 8.42 -16.96 -7.63
N ILE A 57 9.58 -16.36 -7.74
CA ILE A 57 10.34 -15.84 -6.60
C ILE A 57 10.03 -14.35 -6.48
N VAL A 58 9.69 -13.89 -5.28
CA VAL A 58 9.59 -12.46 -4.97
C VAL A 58 10.67 -12.07 -3.98
N LEU A 59 11.42 -11.01 -4.28
CA LEU A 59 12.43 -10.45 -3.39
C LEU A 59 11.82 -9.28 -2.59
N TRP A 60 11.69 -9.43 -1.28
CA TRP A 60 11.19 -8.42 -0.36
C TRP A 60 12.35 -7.55 0.16
N SER A 61 12.31 -6.28 -0.21
CA SER A 61 13.25 -5.21 0.13
C SER A 61 12.49 -3.97 0.57
N GLN A 62 13.19 -2.94 1.08
CA GLN A 62 12.56 -1.66 1.41
C GLN A 62 11.94 -0.94 0.19
N TYR A 63 12.30 -1.38 -1.02
CA TYR A 63 11.80 -0.86 -2.28
C TYR A 63 10.65 -1.70 -2.84
N SER A 64 10.78 -3.02 -2.80
CA SER A 64 9.80 -3.92 -3.42
C SER A 64 8.51 -4.04 -2.60
N VAL A 65 8.57 -3.84 -1.28
CA VAL A 65 7.37 -3.71 -0.44
C VAL A 65 6.50 -2.50 -0.84
N LYS A 66 7.07 -1.50 -1.52
CA LYS A 66 6.36 -0.30 -2.03
C LYS A 66 6.00 -0.40 -3.52
N SER A 67 6.37 -1.49 -4.19
CA SER A 67 6.22 -1.61 -5.64
C SER A 67 4.94 -2.36 -5.99
N GLU A 68 3.91 -1.66 -6.47
CA GLU A 68 2.65 -2.25 -6.94
C GLU A 68 2.88 -3.41 -7.92
N TRP A 69 3.82 -3.22 -8.84
CA TRP A 69 4.22 -4.22 -9.82
C TRP A 69 4.67 -5.55 -9.19
N VAL A 70 5.54 -5.49 -8.18
CA VAL A 70 6.04 -6.66 -7.46
C VAL A 70 4.91 -7.35 -6.70
N HIS A 71 3.95 -6.58 -6.16
CA HIS A 71 2.79 -7.13 -5.47
C HIS A 71 1.85 -7.87 -6.42
N LEU A 72 1.61 -7.34 -7.64
CA LEU A 72 0.79 -8.01 -8.65
C LEU A 72 1.41 -9.33 -9.10
N GLU A 73 2.71 -9.34 -9.40
CA GLU A 73 3.45 -10.56 -9.78
C GLU A 73 3.46 -11.59 -8.64
N ALA A 74 3.70 -11.14 -7.41
CA ALA A 74 3.66 -12.01 -6.23
C ALA A 74 2.24 -12.55 -5.97
N ALA A 75 1.20 -11.74 -6.17
CA ALA A 75 -0.19 -12.14 -6.01
C ALA A 75 -0.58 -13.24 -7.02
N GLU A 76 -0.14 -13.13 -8.27
CA GLU A 76 -0.38 -14.15 -9.30
C GLU A 76 0.39 -15.45 -8.99
N GLY A 77 1.66 -15.35 -8.59
CA GLY A 77 2.43 -16.50 -8.11
C GLY A 77 1.75 -17.18 -6.91
N LYS A 78 1.18 -16.39 -5.99
CA LYS A 78 0.48 -16.89 -4.79
C LYS A 78 -0.81 -17.60 -5.16
N LYS A 79 -1.63 -17.00 -6.04
CA LYS A 79 -2.88 -17.57 -6.57
C LYS A 79 -2.65 -18.95 -7.19
N ARG A 80 -1.53 -19.12 -7.89
CA ARG A 80 -1.12 -20.39 -8.52
C ARG A 80 -0.37 -21.34 -7.59
N ASN A 81 -0.18 -20.98 -6.32
CA ASN A 81 0.56 -21.76 -5.33
C ASN A 81 2.01 -22.08 -5.75
N ILE A 82 2.65 -21.17 -6.49
CA ILE A 82 4.04 -21.29 -6.96
C ILE A 82 4.95 -20.17 -6.47
N LEU A 83 4.46 -19.33 -5.53
CA LEU A 83 5.22 -18.23 -4.95
C LEU A 83 6.19 -18.71 -3.87
N ILE A 84 7.45 -18.33 -4.01
CA ILE A 84 8.47 -18.40 -2.97
C ILE A 84 8.87 -16.97 -2.58
N PRO A 85 8.49 -16.49 -1.39
CA PRO A 85 8.97 -15.20 -0.90
C PRO A 85 10.39 -15.32 -0.33
N ILE A 86 11.23 -14.35 -0.67
CA ILE A 86 12.60 -14.21 -0.19
C ILE A 86 12.76 -12.83 0.45
N LEU A 87 13.30 -12.77 1.66
CA LEU A 87 13.63 -11.52 2.34
C LEU A 87 15.09 -11.14 2.04
N ILE A 88 15.31 -9.94 1.51
CA ILE A 88 16.65 -9.40 1.20
C ILE A 88 17.00 -8.14 2.00
N ASP A 89 16.01 -7.42 2.53
CA ASP A 89 16.20 -6.36 3.56
C ASP A 89 15.39 -6.68 4.83
N ASP A 90 15.67 -5.98 5.93
CA ASP A 90 14.83 -6.02 7.12
C ASP A 90 13.54 -5.21 6.90
N VAL A 91 12.50 -5.90 6.42
CA VAL A 91 11.21 -5.29 6.08
C VAL A 91 10.03 -6.13 6.51
N ASP A 92 8.96 -5.44 6.83
CA ASP A 92 7.66 -6.05 7.04
C ASP A 92 7.08 -6.52 5.70
N ILE A 93 7.13 -7.82 5.46
CA ILE A 93 6.51 -8.46 4.28
C ILE A 93 5.03 -8.06 4.21
N PRO A 94 4.46 -7.70 3.06
CA PRO A 94 3.06 -7.30 2.98
C PRO A 94 2.13 -8.40 3.50
N PHE A 95 1.06 -8.02 4.21
CA PHE A 95 0.19 -8.97 4.94
C PHE A 95 -0.32 -10.11 4.05
N ALA A 96 -0.64 -9.82 2.78
CA ALA A 96 -1.07 -10.80 1.81
C ALA A 96 -0.08 -11.97 1.63
N PHE A 97 1.21 -11.79 1.93
CA PHE A 97 2.26 -12.79 1.72
C PHE A 97 2.84 -13.37 3.02
N ARG A 98 2.50 -12.82 4.20
CA ARG A 98 3.03 -13.25 5.53
C ARG A 98 2.69 -14.69 5.94
N ARG A 99 1.68 -15.32 5.32
CA ARG A 99 1.24 -16.70 5.66
C ARG A 99 2.08 -17.80 4.98
N ARG A 100 3.12 -17.45 4.22
CA ARG A 100 4.04 -18.40 3.58
C ARG A 100 5.39 -18.38 4.30
N GLN A 101 6.02 -19.55 4.39
CA GLN A 101 7.39 -19.61 4.87
C GLN A 101 8.30 -18.83 3.92
N THR A 102 8.98 -17.80 4.44
CA THR A 102 9.89 -16.93 3.69
C THR A 102 11.32 -17.40 3.85
N ALA A 103 12.05 -17.50 2.74
CA ALA A 103 13.49 -17.72 2.79
C ALA A 103 14.19 -16.41 3.16
N ASP A 104 15.11 -16.45 4.11
CA ASP A 104 15.85 -15.25 4.55
C ASP A 104 17.24 -15.24 3.91
N LEU A 105 17.49 -14.29 3.02
CA LEU A 105 18.78 -14.09 2.33
C LEU A 105 19.40 -12.73 2.67
N ARG A 106 18.97 -12.04 3.74
CA ARG A 106 19.51 -10.72 4.14
C ARG A 106 21.03 -10.72 4.35
N ASN A 107 21.59 -11.85 4.78
CA ASN A 107 23.04 -12.00 5.03
C ASN A 107 23.75 -12.83 3.95
N TRP A 108 23.05 -13.15 2.85
CA TRP A 108 23.60 -14.02 1.81
C TRP A 108 24.57 -13.26 0.90
N ILE A 109 25.70 -13.89 0.57
CA ILE A 109 26.72 -13.35 -0.34
C ILE A 109 27.02 -14.39 -1.42
N SER A 110 26.94 -13.97 -2.69
CA SER A 110 27.21 -14.82 -3.85
C SER A 110 28.62 -15.44 -3.78
N GLY A 111 28.71 -16.74 -4.02
CA GLY A 111 29.97 -17.50 -4.05
C GLY A 111 30.37 -18.21 -2.75
N ASN A 112 29.65 -17.98 -1.64
CA ASN A 112 29.83 -18.74 -0.40
C ASN A 112 28.80 -19.86 -0.29
N SER A 113 29.21 -21.00 0.30
CA SER A 113 28.28 -22.06 0.68
C SER A 113 27.42 -21.56 1.85
N ASP A 114 26.16 -21.28 1.58
CA ASP A 114 25.22 -20.72 2.55
C ASP A 114 24.03 -21.67 2.76
N ALA A 115 23.74 -21.98 4.02
CA ALA A 115 22.68 -22.93 4.39
C ALA A 115 21.27 -22.44 3.99
N SER A 116 21.04 -21.12 3.99
CA SER A 116 19.77 -20.50 3.63
C SER A 116 19.53 -20.59 2.12
N PHE A 117 20.57 -20.38 1.31
CA PHE A 117 20.49 -20.56 -0.13
C PHE A 117 20.33 -22.03 -0.54
N ASN A 118 21.07 -22.95 0.08
CA ASN A 118 20.92 -24.38 -0.18
C ASN A 118 19.51 -24.89 0.17
N ARG A 119 18.91 -24.35 1.24
CA ARG A 119 17.51 -24.64 1.60
C ARG A 119 16.55 -24.13 0.55
N LEU A 120 16.71 -22.89 0.07
CA LEU A 120 15.92 -22.33 -1.03
C LEU A 120 15.97 -23.22 -2.28
N VAL A 121 17.16 -23.69 -2.67
CA VAL A 121 17.33 -24.59 -3.82
C VAL A 121 16.59 -25.91 -3.60
N SER A 122 16.65 -26.48 -2.40
CA SER A 122 15.89 -27.68 -2.05
C SER A 122 14.38 -27.46 -2.18
N ASP A 123 13.86 -26.36 -1.64
CA ASP A 123 12.44 -26.02 -1.66
C ASP A 123 11.93 -25.84 -3.11
N ILE A 124 12.71 -25.18 -3.98
CA ILE A 124 12.41 -25.04 -5.41
C ILE A 124 12.34 -26.42 -6.10
N ARG A 125 13.30 -27.33 -5.82
CA ARG A 125 13.30 -28.68 -6.40
C ARG A 125 12.06 -29.48 -5.97
N THR A 126 11.58 -29.31 -4.73
CA THR A 126 10.35 -29.96 -4.25
C THR A 126 9.11 -29.48 -5.01
N ILE A 127 9.00 -28.19 -5.31
CA ILE A 127 7.88 -27.63 -6.11
C ILE A 127 7.86 -28.24 -7.52
N PHE A 128 9.03 -28.52 -8.10
CA PHE A 128 9.12 -29.15 -9.42
C PHE A 128 8.87 -30.66 -9.42
N THR A 129 9.05 -31.34 -8.29
CA THR A 129 8.78 -32.79 -8.16
C THR A 129 7.34 -33.12 -7.75
N THR A 130 6.64 -32.24 -7.02
CA THR A 130 5.26 -32.50 -6.56
C THR A 130 4.18 -32.35 -7.64
N LYS A 131 4.52 -31.91 -8.86
CA LYS A 131 3.58 -31.73 -9.98
C LYS A 131 3.44 -32.94 -10.91
N GLU A 132 4.16 -34.03 -10.68
CA GLU A 132 3.95 -35.31 -11.38
C GLU A 132 3.34 -36.35 -10.44
N PHE A 133 2.00 -36.37 -10.33
CA PHE A 133 1.28 -37.58 -9.94
C PHE A 133 0.36 -38.01 -11.09
N PRO A 134 0.52 -39.22 -11.65
CA PRO A 134 -0.33 -39.72 -12.71
C PRO A 134 -1.73 -40.00 -12.16
N THR A 135 -2.73 -39.49 -12.87
CA THR A 135 -4.12 -39.93 -12.77
C THR A 135 -4.20 -41.43 -13.02
N ASN A 136 -4.68 -42.22 -12.06
CA ASN A 136 -5.40 -43.42 -12.42
C ASN A 136 -6.61 -43.68 -11.52
N LYS A 137 -7.70 -44.05 -12.20
CA LYS A 137 -8.98 -44.48 -11.66
C LYS A 137 -8.84 -45.91 -11.12
N ASP A 138 -9.77 -46.25 -10.25
CA ASP A 138 -10.12 -47.59 -9.79
C ASP A 138 -9.09 -48.35 -8.96
N GLU A 139 -9.27 -48.33 -7.64
CA GLU A 139 -9.44 -49.59 -6.91
C GLU A 139 -10.13 -49.39 -5.55
N ARG A 140 -10.88 -50.40 -5.16
CA ARG A 140 -11.92 -50.42 -4.13
C ARG A 140 -11.32 -51.02 -2.83
N LEU A 141 -11.83 -50.58 -1.68
CA LEU A 141 -11.98 -51.29 -0.37
C LEU A 141 -11.02 -50.99 0.81
N THR A 142 -11.69 -50.67 1.94
CA THR A 142 -11.48 -51.02 3.37
C THR A 142 -10.51 -50.22 4.29
N GLU A 143 -11.10 -49.62 5.34
CA GLU A 143 -10.53 -49.16 6.64
C GLU A 143 -9.93 -50.32 7.49
N PRO A 144 -9.36 -50.11 8.70
CA PRO A 144 -8.49 -49.04 9.25
C PRO A 144 -7.25 -49.62 10.00
N GLU A 145 -6.33 -48.79 10.52
CA GLU A 145 -5.49 -48.97 11.74
C GLU A 145 -4.07 -48.33 11.63
N LYS A 146 -3.76 -47.38 12.52
CA LYS A 146 -2.57 -47.33 13.42
C LYS A 146 -2.31 -45.92 13.97
N PHE A 147 -2.98 -45.61 15.08
CA PHE A 147 -2.42 -44.76 16.13
C PHE A 147 -1.56 -45.64 17.03
N GLU A 148 -0.25 -45.43 17.05
CA GLU A 148 0.68 -45.66 18.18
C GLU A 148 2.13 -45.66 17.69
N SER A 149 2.77 -44.50 17.72
CA SER A 149 4.17 -44.37 18.12
C SER A 149 4.53 -42.88 18.14
N ILE A 150 5.32 -42.50 19.14
CA ILE A 150 5.82 -41.15 19.46
C ILE A 150 5.00 -40.45 20.57
N GLN A 151 4.93 -41.11 21.73
CA GLN A 151 4.71 -40.46 23.03
C GLN A 151 5.62 -41.07 24.12
N LYS A 152 6.88 -41.35 23.77
CA LYS A 152 7.91 -41.74 24.73
C LYS A 152 9.21 -41.02 24.39
N GLN A 153 9.43 -39.87 25.01
CA GLN A 153 10.72 -39.45 25.58
C GLN A 153 10.60 -38.03 26.14
N THR A 154 10.20 -37.92 27.40
CA THR A 154 10.70 -36.89 28.32
C THR A 154 10.21 -37.24 29.73
N ASN A 155 11.05 -37.97 30.48
CA ASN A 155 11.18 -37.82 31.93
C ASN A 155 12.32 -38.70 32.48
N LYS A 156 13.39 -38.04 32.91
CA LYS A 156 14.41 -38.35 33.95
C LYS A 156 15.61 -37.44 33.65
N LYS A 157 16.18 -36.65 34.57
CA LYS A 157 16.32 -36.81 36.03
C LYS A 157 16.82 -35.47 36.63
N GLU A 158 16.35 -35.18 37.84
CA GLU A 158 16.99 -34.38 38.91
C GLU A 158 18.44 -34.85 39.19
N PHE A 159 19.37 -34.23 39.91
CA PHE A 159 19.49 -33.11 40.88
C PHE A 159 21.02 -32.85 40.99
N ASP A 160 21.48 -31.66 41.41
CA ASP A 160 22.54 -31.50 42.43
C ASP A 160 22.84 -30.02 42.75
N GLN A 161 22.93 -29.74 44.05
CA GLN A 161 23.21 -28.45 44.69
C GLN A 161 24.70 -28.28 45.05
N GLU A 162 25.05 -27.04 45.40
CA GLU A 162 26.25 -26.53 46.11
C GLU A 162 27.46 -26.05 45.29
N LYS A 163 27.64 -24.70 45.24
CA LYS A 163 28.55 -23.99 46.15
C LYS A 163 28.46 -22.47 46.01
N VAL A 164 28.29 -21.82 47.17
CA VAL A 164 28.28 -20.36 47.39
C VAL A 164 29.72 -19.83 47.50
N GLY A 165 30.02 -18.64 46.95
CA GLY A 165 31.16 -17.85 47.42
C GLY A 165 31.65 -16.69 46.55
N LYS A 166 31.49 -15.47 47.09
CA LYS A 166 32.25 -14.22 46.83
C LYS A 166 32.06 -13.50 45.49
N ASN A 167 31.24 -12.44 45.52
CA ASN A 167 31.57 -11.06 45.11
C ASN A 167 30.27 -10.25 44.97
N ARG A 168 29.93 -9.48 46.02
CA ARG A 168 28.72 -8.64 46.07
C ARG A 168 28.98 -7.16 45.76
N ASP A 169 30.22 -6.70 45.67
CA ASP A 169 30.51 -5.25 45.63
C ASP A 169 30.83 -4.65 44.25
N GLN A 170 30.90 -5.43 43.17
CA GLN A 170 31.09 -4.91 41.81
C GLN A 170 29.80 -4.69 41.01
N ARG A 171 28.65 -5.12 41.54
CA ARG A 171 27.37 -5.03 40.84
C ARG A 171 26.74 -3.64 40.93
N TYR A 172 26.82 -2.97 42.09
CA TYR A 172 26.16 -1.67 42.30
C TYR A 172 26.78 -0.51 41.50
N LEU A 173 28.08 -0.56 41.20
CA LEU A 173 28.72 0.45 40.34
C LEU A 173 28.30 0.33 38.86
N ARG A 174 28.05 -0.90 38.36
CA ARG A 174 27.53 -1.14 37.01
C ARG A 174 26.04 -0.78 36.90
N TYR A 175 25.23 -1.08 37.91
CA TYR A 175 23.81 -0.70 37.91
C TYR A 175 23.62 0.81 37.99
N GLY A 176 24.47 1.54 38.72
CA GLY A 176 24.42 3.01 38.78
C GLY A 176 24.73 3.69 37.44
N VAL A 177 25.73 3.20 36.70
CA VAL A 177 26.08 3.74 35.36
C VAL A 177 25.01 3.37 34.32
N ILE A 178 24.45 2.16 34.40
CA ILE A 178 23.34 1.73 33.52
C ILE A 178 22.07 2.54 33.79
N LEU A 179 21.76 2.90 35.04
CA LEU A 179 20.61 3.74 35.40
C LEU A 179 20.79 5.20 34.94
N ILE A 180 22.00 5.76 35.00
CA ILE A 180 22.29 7.10 34.50
C ILE A 180 22.23 7.14 32.96
N LEU A 181 22.71 6.09 32.29
CA LEU A 181 22.59 5.96 30.83
C LEU A 181 21.14 5.73 30.40
N LEU A 182 20.35 4.93 31.13
CA LEU A 182 18.91 4.77 30.90
C LEU A 182 18.13 6.06 31.18
N ALA A 183 18.51 6.85 32.18
CA ALA A 183 17.88 8.16 32.42
C ALA A 183 18.23 9.17 31.31
N ALA A 184 19.45 9.14 30.77
CA ALA A 184 19.85 9.97 29.64
C ALA A 184 19.18 9.55 28.33
N THR A 185 18.96 8.25 28.09
CA THR A 185 18.16 7.78 26.94
C THR A 185 16.68 8.06 27.14
N ILE A 186 16.13 7.96 28.35
CA ILE A 186 14.75 8.36 28.64
C ILE A 186 14.58 9.88 28.47
N PHE A 187 15.58 10.69 28.81
CA PHE A 187 15.55 12.14 28.58
C PHE A 187 15.65 12.48 27.09
N ALA A 188 16.52 11.80 26.34
CA ALA A 188 16.60 11.93 24.88
C ALA A 188 15.30 11.46 24.19
N ILE A 189 14.70 10.37 24.65
CA ILE A 189 13.40 9.88 24.19
C ILE A 189 12.30 10.87 24.60
N SER A 190 12.37 11.53 25.76
CA SER A 190 11.39 12.56 26.15
C SER A 190 11.51 13.85 25.32
N SER A 191 12.72 14.23 24.90
CA SER A 191 12.93 15.34 23.95
C SER A 191 12.50 14.97 22.53
N ILE A 192 12.59 13.69 22.15
CA ILE A 192 12.05 13.17 20.87
C ILE A 192 10.52 13.03 20.94
N ILE A 193 9.95 12.70 22.09
CA ILE A 193 8.48 12.65 22.30
C ILE A 193 7.87 14.05 22.39
N SER A 194 8.68 15.10 22.61
CA SER A 194 8.22 16.50 22.59
C SER A 194 8.01 17.08 21.18
N SER A 195 8.21 16.31 20.11
CA SER A 195 7.82 16.71 18.75
C SER A 195 6.54 16.04 18.24
N ASN A 196 5.84 15.27 19.07
CA ASN A 196 4.42 14.95 18.83
C ASN A 196 3.60 16.23 19.05
N THR A 197 3.68 17.11 18.06
CA THR A 197 2.67 18.12 17.82
C THR A 197 1.35 17.39 17.73
N ASP A 198 0.50 17.65 18.71
CA ASP A 198 -0.85 17.10 18.82
C ASP A 198 -1.58 17.41 17.51
N SER A 199 -1.66 16.42 16.62
CA SER A 199 -2.23 16.57 15.26
C SER A 199 -3.70 16.97 15.29
N SER A 200 -4.34 16.88 16.46
CA SER A 200 -5.73 17.22 16.72
C SER A 200 -6.06 18.72 16.59
N ASN A 201 -5.07 19.61 16.51
CA ASN A 201 -5.29 21.06 16.48
C ASN A 201 -4.57 21.83 15.36
N LEU A 202 -4.11 21.14 14.31
CA LEU A 202 -3.44 21.79 13.18
C LEU A 202 -4.36 22.75 12.42
N LYS A 203 -3.84 23.91 12.03
CA LYS A 203 -4.56 24.94 11.27
C LYS A 203 -3.76 25.40 10.05
N ILE A 204 -4.47 25.92 9.06
CA ILE A 204 -3.85 26.63 7.93
C ILE A 204 -3.00 27.78 8.47
N GLY A 205 -1.75 27.87 8.02
CA GLY A 205 -0.76 28.85 8.45
C GLY A 205 0.18 28.35 9.56
N ASP A 206 -0.10 27.22 10.20
CA ASP A 206 0.80 26.66 11.22
C ASP A 206 2.11 26.16 10.60
N ASP A 207 3.20 26.34 11.35
CA ASP A 207 4.50 25.75 11.03
C ASP A 207 4.51 24.27 11.43
N TYR A 208 4.61 23.38 10.46
CA TYR A 208 4.59 21.94 10.66
C TYR A 208 5.48 21.22 9.65
N ALA A 209 6.18 20.17 10.10
CA ALA A 209 7.01 19.28 9.28
C ALA A 209 7.84 19.98 8.18
N GLY A 210 8.55 21.05 8.57
CA GLY A 210 9.48 21.79 7.72
C GLY A 210 8.88 22.91 6.88
N GLY A 211 7.57 23.17 6.95
CA GLY A 211 6.92 24.22 6.16
C GLY A 211 5.67 24.79 6.82
N ILE A 212 4.84 25.43 6.01
CA ILE A 212 3.60 26.10 6.41
C ILE A 212 2.41 25.31 5.85
N ILE A 213 1.46 24.93 6.71
CA ILE A 213 0.25 24.22 6.28
C ILE A 213 -0.60 25.15 5.42
N PHE A 214 -0.89 24.75 4.17
CA PHE A 214 -1.79 25.50 3.28
C PHE A 214 -3.09 24.76 2.95
N GLN A 215 -3.14 23.44 3.22
CA GLN A 215 -4.33 22.62 3.05
C GLN A 215 -4.46 21.61 4.18
N ILE A 216 -5.67 21.46 4.68
CA ILE A 216 -6.08 20.35 5.55
C ILE A 216 -7.26 19.69 4.85
N ASP A 217 -7.18 18.37 4.68
CA ASP A 217 -8.27 17.57 4.14
C ASP A 217 -9.51 17.65 5.04
N PRO A 218 -10.73 17.82 4.50
CA PRO A 218 -11.94 17.81 5.30
C PRO A 218 -12.12 16.55 6.15
N ASP A 219 -11.62 15.41 5.66
CA ASP A 219 -11.71 14.13 6.39
C ASP A 219 -10.56 13.96 7.41
N GLY A 220 -9.62 14.90 7.47
CA GLY A 220 -8.56 14.94 8.48
C GLY A 220 -7.41 13.94 8.28
N TYR A 221 -7.32 13.32 7.10
CA TYR A 221 -6.30 12.29 6.83
C TYR A 221 -5.01 12.86 6.29
N PHE A 222 -5.06 13.97 5.54
CA PHE A 222 -3.87 14.56 4.95
C PHE A 222 -3.83 16.07 5.09
N ILE A 223 -2.61 16.58 5.13
CA ILE A 223 -2.30 18.00 5.03
C ILE A 223 -1.32 18.24 3.90
N LYS A 224 -1.38 19.43 3.30
CA LYS A 224 -0.33 19.89 2.39
C LYS A 224 0.41 21.07 2.97
N ILE A 225 1.71 21.04 2.77
CA ILE A 225 2.68 21.93 3.41
C ILE A 225 3.51 22.58 2.32
N CYS A 226 3.67 23.90 2.43
CA CYS A 226 4.48 24.71 1.53
C CYS A 226 5.81 25.05 2.19
N ALA A 227 6.91 24.99 1.44
CA ALA A 227 8.22 25.35 1.97
C ALA A 227 8.27 26.84 2.37
N LYS A 228 9.10 27.17 3.37
CA LYS A 228 9.19 28.54 3.90
C LYS A 228 10.00 29.50 3.02
N GLY A 229 10.77 28.99 2.07
CA GLY A 229 11.58 29.78 1.13
C GLY A 229 11.58 29.21 -0.30
N ASP A 230 11.82 30.09 -1.28
CA ASP A 230 12.02 29.69 -2.67
C ASP A 230 13.34 28.95 -2.82
N LEU A 231 13.40 27.98 -3.74
CA LEU A 231 14.68 27.35 -4.12
C LEU A 231 15.52 28.25 -5.02
N GLY A 232 14.87 29.20 -5.69
CA GLY A 232 15.48 30.05 -6.71
C GLY A 232 14.55 30.18 -7.91
N SER A 233 15.12 30.63 -9.02
CA SER A 233 14.43 30.72 -10.31
C SER A 233 15.11 29.77 -11.29
N TYR A 234 14.31 28.96 -11.98
CA TYR A 234 14.75 27.86 -12.83
C TYR A 234 13.84 27.76 -14.06
N ASN A 235 14.34 27.11 -15.12
CA ASN A 235 13.46 26.64 -16.19
C ASN A 235 12.56 25.50 -15.70
N TRP A 236 11.50 25.22 -16.44
CA TRP A 236 10.49 24.25 -16.01
C TRP A 236 11.03 22.82 -15.91
N TYR A 237 11.93 22.43 -16.82
CA TYR A 237 12.55 21.10 -16.81
C TYR A 237 13.40 20.86 -15.56
N ASP A 238 14.12 21.89 -15.10
CA ASP A 238 14.94 21.84 -13.90
C ASP A 238 14.10 22.00 -12.62
N ALA A 239 12.96 22.69 -12.69
CA ALA A 239 12.13 23.02 -11.51
C ALA A 239 11.70 21.77 -10.73
N ASN A 240 11.22 20.73 -11.41
CA ASN A 240 10.81 19.49 -10.75
C ASN A 240 12.01 18.77 -10.10
N THR A 241 13.15 18.71 -10.80
CA THR A 241 14.40 18.14 -10.26
C THR A 241 14.84 18.89 -9.00
N LYS A 242 14.76 20.22 -9.01
CA LYS A 242 15.12 21.04 -7.83
C LYS A 242 14.22 20.79 -6.64
N CYS A 243 12.91 20.59 -6.85
CA CYS A 243 12.01 20.18 -5.79
C CYS A 243 12.35 18.79 -5.24
N GLN A 244 12.66 17.82 -6.10
CA GLN A 244 13.01 16.45 -5.68
C GLN A 244 14.36 16.36 -4.95
N GLU A 245 15.31 17.24 -5.27
CA GLU A 245 16.60 17.36 -4.58
C GLU A 245 16.48 18.12 -3.25
N TYR A 246 15.39 18.88 -3.04
CA TYR A 246 15.24 19.70 -1.86
C TYR A 246 15.02 18.85 -0.61
N THR A 247 15.76 19.18 0.45
CA THR A 247 15.65 18.54 1.77
C THR A 247 15.54 19.61 2.83
N MET A 248 14.60 19.43 3.77
CA MET A 248 14.42 20.30 4.93
C MET A 248 14.38 19.43 6.19
N GLY A 249 15.48 19.41 6.94
CA GLY A 249 15.64 18.47 8.05
C GLY A 249 15.67 17.02 7.54
N GLU A 250 14.76 16.18 8.03
CA GLU A 250 14.62 14.78 7.63
C GLU A 250 13.65 14.57 6.44
N TYR A 251 13.04 15.65 5.94
CA TYR A 251 11.99 15.58 4.93
C TYR A 251 12.54 15.74 3.52
N THR A 252 12.36 14.70 2.69
CA THR A 252 12.94 14.56 1.34
C THR A 252 11.89 14.31 0.25
N ASP A 253 10.61 14.41 0.59
CA ASP A 253 9.43 14.08 -0.21
C ASP A 253 8.76 15.32 -0.82
N TRP A 254 9.57 16.33 -1.13
CA TRP A 254 9.12 17.59 -1.69
C TRP A 254 8.92 17.49 -3.21
N TYR A 255 7.89 18.18 -3.73
CA TYR A 255 7.53 18.16 -5.14
C TYR A 255 7.06 19.54 -5.63
N LEU A 256 7.09 19.73 -6.95
CA LEU A 256 6.62 20.95 -7.59
C LEU A 256 5.07 20.97 -7.59
N PRO A 257 4.41 22.04 -7.09
CA PRO A 257 2.95 22.08 -6.98
C PRO A 257 2.26 22.00 -8.34
N SER A 258 1.11 21.36 -8.41
CA SER A 258 0.20 21.48 -9.56
C SER A 258 -0.36 22.90 -9.68
N LYS A 259 -0.97 23.23 -10.83
CA LYS A 259 -1.64 24.52 -11.05
C LYS A 259 -2.68 24.82 -9.96
N ASP A 260 -3.45 23.81 -9.56
CA ASP A 260 -4.50 23.96 -8.54
C ASP A 260 -3.91 24.10 -7.13
N GLU A 261 -2.85 23.36 -6.82
CA GLU A 261 -2.13 23.49 -5.56
C GLU A 261 -1.48 24.86 -5.43
N LEU A 262 -0.86 25.37 -6.50
CA LEU A 262 -0.26 26.69 -6.54
C LEU A 262 -1.31 27.78 -6.31
N ASN A 263 -2.49 27.63 -6.92
CA ASN A 263 -3.60 28.54 -6.69
C ASN A 263 -4.13 28.45 -5.25
N LEU A 264 -4.14 27.26 -4.67
CA LEU A 264 -4.54 27.09 -3.28
C LEU A 264 -3.54 27.77 -2.33
N ILE A 265 -2.24 27.65 -2.58
CA ILE A 265 -1.20 28.34 -1.82
C ILE A 265 -1.41 29.87 -1.91
N TYR A 266 -1.60 30.41 -3.11
CA TYR A 266 -1.86 31.84 -3.30
C TYR A 266 -3.08 32.30 -2.50
N ASN A 267 -4.22 31.60 -2.61
CA ASN A 267 -5.45 32.01 -1.95
C ASN A 267 -5.45 31.81 -0.42
N LYS A 268 -4.62 30.88 0.10
CA LYS A 268 -4.59 30.56 1.54
C LYS A 268 -3.48 31.27 2.29
N LEU A 269 -2.27 31.34 1.73
CA LEU A 269 -1.10 31.88 2.44
C LEU A 269 -0.85 33.36 2.12
N SER A 270 -0.97 33.78 0.85
CA SER A 270 -0.63 35.16 0.45
C SER A 270 -1.48 36.23 1.16
N PRO A 271 -2.82 36.10 1.31
CA PRO A 271 -3.63 37.05 2.06
C PRO A 271 -3.27 37.14 3.55
N MET A 272 -2.66 36.10 4.11
CA MET A 272 -2.20 36.07 5.50
C MET A 272 -0.79 36.67 5.66
N GLY A 273 -0.12 37.03 4.55
CA GLY A 273 1.28 37.47 4.56
C GLY A 273 2.25 36.33 4.91
N LEU A 274 1.84 35.07 4.71
CA LEU A 274 2.66 33.89 5.04
C LEU A 274 3.41 33.37 3.81
N GLY A 275 4.59 32.79 4.03
CA GLY A 275 5.40 32.14 2.99
C GLY A 275 6.43 33.02 2.28
N ASN A 276 6.41 34.34 2.50
CA ASN A 276 7.36 35.29 1.90
C ASN A 276 7.48 35.12 0.36
N PHE A 277 6.35 35.01 -0.32
CA PHE A 277 6.32 34.90 -1.78
C PHE A 277 6.79 36.20 -2.43
N LYS A 278 7.56 36.08 -3.50
CA LYS A 278 7.93 37.21 -4.35
C LYS A 278 6.74 37.65 -5.17
N ASN A 279 6.71 38.93 -5.53
CA ASN A 279 5.81 39.46 -6.54
C ASN A 279 6.34 39.06 -7.93
N ASP A 280 6.24 37.77 -8.26
CA ASP A 280 6.83 37.14 -9.45
C ASP A 280 6.03 35.89 -9.85
N TRP A 281 6.39 35.30 -10.99
CA TRP A 281 5.83 34.04 -11.51
C TRP A 281 6.42 32.82 -10.81
N TYR A 282 5.56 31.82 -10.60
CA TYR A 282 5.91 30.55 -9.96
C TYR A 282 5.50 29.38 -10.84
N TRP A 283 6.42 28.43 -11.03
CA TRP A 283 6.16 27.23 -11.84
C TRP A 283 5.17 26.28 -11.17
N SER A 284 4.33 25.65 -12.00
CA SER A 284 3.54 24.49 -11.63
C SER A 284 4.00 23.25 -12.39
N ALA A 285 3.82 22.07 -11.81
CA ALA A 285 4.06 20.77 -12.45
C ALA A 285 3.01 20.42 -13.52
N THR A 286 1.89 21.12 -13.56
CA THR A 286 0.86 20.91 -14.58
C THR A 286 1.31 21.49 -15.92
N ASP A 287 1.28 20.67 -16.96
CA ASP A 287 1.42 21.09 -18.34
C ASP A 287 0.14 20.80 -19.15
N THR A 288 -0.06 21.53 -20.23
CA THR A 288 -1.14 21.26 -21.19
C THR A 288 -0.58 21.44 -22.59
N GLU A 289 -0.64 20.36 -23.39
CA GLU A 289 -0.05 20.33 -24.73
C GLU A 289 1.45 20.67 -24.73
N GLY A 290 2.18 20.20 -23.69
CA GLY A 290 3.61 20.44 -23.54
C GLY A 290 3.98 21.83 -23.05
N LYS A 291 3.01 22.65 -22.68
CA LYS A 291 3.22 24.00 -22.16
C LYS A 291 2.91 24.05 -20.67
N ALA A 292 3.89 24.48 -19.89
CA ALA A 292 3.79 24.53 -18.44
C ALA A 292 2.94 25.71 -17.97
N TRP A 293 2.17 25.46 -16.91
CA TRP A 293 1.44 26.51 -16.21
C TRP A 293 2.30 27.17 -15.14
N GLU A 294 2.09 28.47 -14.97
CA GLU A 294 2.66 29.26 -13.89
C GLU A 294 1.64 30.24 -13.32
N GLN A 295 1.87 30.68 -12.09
CA GLN A 295 1.04 31.65 -11.40
C GLN A 295 1.85 32.81 -10.85
N HIS A 296 1.36 34.02 -11.05
CA HIS A 296 1.96 35.22 -10.51
C HIS A 296 1.43 35.51 -9.10
N PHE A 297 2.35 35.65 -8.14
CA PHE A 297 2.00 35.80 -6.72
C PHE A 297 1.72 37.25 -6.28
N GLY A 298 1.74 38.21 -7.21
CA GLY A 298 1.33 39.60 -6.96
C GLY A 298 -0.14 39.91 -7.19
N ASP A 299 -0.73 39.25 -8.19
CA ASP A 299 -2.09 39.50 -8.67
C ASP A 299 -2.93 38.22 -8.79
N GLY A 300 -2.31 37.05 -8.63
CA GLY A 300 -2.95 35.74 -8.68
C GLY A 300 -3.18 35.21 -10.09
N ASN A 301 -2.76 35.93 -11.13
CA ASN A 301 -2.98 35.54 -12.51
C ASN A 301 -2.25 34.23 -12.83
N GLN A 302 -2.93 33.35 -13.57
CA GLN A 302 -2.35 32.10 -14.09
C GLN A 302 -2.21 32.18 -15.60
N GLN A 303 -1.09 31.73 -16.12
CA GLN A 303 -0.85 31.65 -17.55
C GLN A 303 -0.24 30.31 -17.94
N ASN A 304 -0.41 29.98 -19.21
CA ASN A 304 0.22 28.84 -19.85
C ASN A 304 1.21 29.41 -20.87
N ASP A 305 2.47 28.99 -20.83
CA ASP A 305 3.50 29.39 -21.81
C ASP A 305 3.87 30.89 -21.78
N GLY A 306 4.10 31.47 -20.60
CA GLY A 306 4.50 32.88 -20.39
C GLY A 306 5.88 33.28 -20.93
N GLY A 307 6.42 32.52 -21.88
CA GLY A 307 7.77 32.69 -22.44
C GLY A 307 8.44 31.37 -22.83
N GLY A 308 7.72 30.23 -22.87
CA GLY A 308 8.32 28.90 -23.06
C GLY A 308 8.77 28.24 -21.77
N ASN A 309 8.81 26.90 -21.76
CA ASN A 309 9.30 26.09 -20.63
C ASN A 309 10.80 26.31 -20.33
N GLU A 310 11.53 27.02 -21.20
CA GLU A 310 12.92 27.45 -21.00
C GLU A 310 13.04 28.76 -20.22
N SER A 311 11.93 29.50 -20.03
CA SER A 311 11.90 30.71 -19.22
C SER A 311 12.10 30.41 -17.74
N PHE A 312 12.57 31.40 -17.00
CA PHE A 312 12.95 31.26 -15.60
C PHE A 312 11.86 31.83 -14.70
N SER A 313 11.23 30.96 -13.90
CA SER A 313 10.22 31.33 -12.91
C SER A 313 10.59 30.77 -11.55
N SER A 314 10.04 31.36 -10.49
CA SER A 314 10.35 30.98 -9.11
C SER A 314 9.84 29.58 -8.80
N VAL A 315 10.59 28.83 -7.99
CA VAL A 315 10.25 27.46 -7.60
C VAL A 315 10.03 27.39 -6.10
N ARG A 316 8.82 26.99 -5.70
CA ARG A 316 8.45 26.75 -4.31
C ARG A 316 7.95 25.31 -4.14
N PRO A 317 8.72 24.43 -3.47
CA PRO A 317 8.31 23.06 -3.25
C PRO A 317 7.18 22.98 -2.23
N ILE A 318 6.34 21.98 -2.42
CA ILE A 318 5.33 21.55 -1.45
C ILE A 318 5.51 20.06 -1.11
N ARG A 319 4.81 19.60 -0.09
CA ARG A 319 4.72 18.18 0.25
C ARG A 319 3.35 17.84 0.83
N SER A 320 3.00 16.57 0.82
CA SER A 320 1.75 16.03 1.37
C SER A 320 2.06 15.06 2.50
N ILE A 321 1.38 15.21 3.64
CA ILE A 321 1.59 14.36 4.81
C ILE A 321 0.28 13.68 5.18
N SER A 322 0.31 12.36 5.30
CA SER A 322 -0.76 11.58 5.92
C SER A 322 -0.64 11.68 7.44
N LEU A 323 -1.62 12.31 8.10
CA LEU A 323 -1.65 12.49 9.56
C LEU A 323 -2.10 11.22 10.28
N ASN A 324 -3.03 10.48 9.67
CA ASN A 324 -3.66 9.31 10.25
C ASN A 324 -3.67 8.16 9.23
N THR A 325 -3.57 6.93 9.73
CA THR A 325 -3.81 5.74 8.91
C THR A 325 -5.31 5.53 8.78
N LYS A 326 -5.83 5.50 7.55
CA LYS A 326 -7.22 5.12 7.27
C LYS A 326 -7.45 3.69 7.73
N LYS A 327 -8.61 3.41 8.32
CA LYS A 327 -9.08 2.05 8.63
C LYS A 327 -10.50 1.83 8.11
N ILE A 328 -10.87 0.56 8.00
CA ILE A 328 -12.26 0.18 7.73
C ILE A 328 -13.17 0.76 8.82
N GLY A 329 -14.30 1.34 8.42
CA GLY A 329 -15.25 2.02 9.29
C GLY A 329 -15.05 3.54 9.41
N ASP A 330 -13.90 4.06 8.98
CA ASP A 330 -13.67 5.51 9.00
C ASP A 330 -14.51 6.24 7.94
N LYS A 331 -14.87 7.48 8.24
CA LYS A 331 -15.47 8.39 7.24
C LYS A 331 -14.38 8.98 6.35
N TYR A 332 -14.50 8.78 5.05
CA TYR A 332 -13.56 9.30 4.06
C TYR A 332 -14.23 9.40 2.69
N ALA A 333 -13.84 10.38 1.89
CA ALA A 333 -14.31 10.56 0.52
C ALA A 333 -15.85 10.56 0.38
N GLY A 334 -16.54 11.18 1.33
CA GLY A 334 -18.01 11.27 1.36
C GLY A 334 -18.72 9.99 1.77
N GLY A 335 -18.02 8.95 2.22
CA GLY A 335 -18.64 7.71 2.65
C GLY A 335 -17.91 7.06 3.83
N ILE A 336 -18.24 5.79 4.07
CA ILE A 336 -17.59 4.97 5.08
C ILE A 336 -16.74 3.90 4.39
N ILE A 337 -15.46 3.86 4.75
CA ILE A 337 -14.49 2.92 4.19
C ILE A 337 -14.89 1.48 4.51
N PHE A 338 -15.06 0.66 3.47
CA PHE A 338 -15.31 -0.77 3.60
C PHE A 338 -14.25 -1.66 2.99
N GLN A 339 -13.41 -1.08 2.15
CA GLN A 339 -12.24 -1.73 1.59
C GLN A 339 -11.10 -0.71 1.55
N LEU A 340 -9.91 -1.16 1.95
CA LEU A 340 -8.65 -0.45 1.78
C LEU A 340 -7.66 -1.40 1.11
N ASP A 341 -6.82 -0.84 0.25
CA ASP A 341 -5.60 -1.49 -0.23
C ASP A 341 -4.54 -1.56 0.89
N SER A 342 -3.38 -2.15 0.57
CA SER A 342 -2.35 -2.42 1.57
C SER A 342 -1.58 -1.18 2.03
N ASP A 343 -1.60 -0.09 1.25
CA ASP A 343 -0.95 1.18 1.62
C ASP A 343 -1.94 2.20 2.21
N GLY A 344 -3.25 1.92 2.16
CA GLY A 344 -4.31 2.74 2.72
C GLY A 344 -4.62 3.98 1.87
N GLN A 345 -4.18 4.00 0.60
CA GLN A 345 -4.35 5.13 -0.29
C GLN A 345 -5.60 4.99 -1.14
N HIS A 346 -5.91 3.79 -1.61
CA HIS A 346 -7.10 3.52 -2.40
C HIS A 346 -8.03 2.55 -1.69
N GLY A 347 -9.29 2.60 -2.09
CA GLY A 347 -10.28 1.73 -1.50
C GLY A 347 -11.66 1.93 -2.05
N LYS A 348 -12.63 1.45 -1.28
CA LYS A 348 -14.04 1.68 -1.56
C LYS A 348 -14.72 2.21 -0.31
N VAL A 349 -15.57 3.21 -0.52
CA VAL A 349 -16.50 3.69 0.50
C VAL A 349 -17.93 3.38 0.11
N CYS A 350 -18.76 3.15 1.11
CA CYS A 350 -20.21 3.04 0.98
C CYS A 350 -20.88 4.31 1.51
N SER A 351 -22.07 4.61 0.98
CA SER A 351 -22.89 5.71 1.46
C SER A 351 -23.25 5.54 2.93
N GLU A 352 -23.23 6.65 3.69
CA GLU A 352 -23.49 6.61 5.13
C GLU A 352 -24.91 6.11 5.45
N PHE A 353 -25.88 6.33 4.56
CA PHE A 353 -27.26 5.88 4.73
C PHE A 353 -27.75 5.13 3.50
N ASP A 354 -28.74 4.25 3.69
CA ASP A 354 -29.47 3.67 2.57
C ASP A 354 -30.12 4.77 1.74
N LEU A 355 -30.02 4.67 0.42
CA LEU A 355 -30.67 5.61 -0.49
C LEU A 355 -32.19 5.39 -0.59
N GLY A 356 -32.67 4.25 -0.08
CA GLY A 356 -34.07 3.84 -0.12
C GLY A 356 -34.24 2.38 -0.52
N SER A 357 -35.44 2.03 -0.93
CA SER A 357 -35.78 0.71 -1.49
C SER A 357 -36.44 0.94 -2.85
N TYR A 358 -35.98 0.23 -3.88
CA TYR A 358 -36.33 0.48 -5.28
C TYR A 358 -36.38 -0.83 -6.07
N ASN A 359 -37.04 -0.82 -7.24
CA ASN A 359 -36.81 -1.84 -8.25
C ASN A 359 -35.38 -1.76 -8.81
N TRP A 360 -34.93 -2.81 -9.49
CA TRP A 360 -33.52 -2.93 -9.89
C TRP A 360 -33.06 -1.84 -10.88
N SER A 361 -33.94 -1.43 -11.79
CA SER A 361 -33.63 -0.37 -12.76
C SER A 361 -33.50 0.99 -12.08
N ASP A 362 -34.45 1.33 -11.21
CA ASP A 362 -34.47 2.58 -10.47
C ASP A 362 -33.33 2.63 -9.43
N ALA A 363 -32.92 1.49 -8.88
CA ALA A 363 -31.77 1.39 -7.98
C ALA A 363 -30.46 1.84 -8.66
N LYS A 364 -30.24 1.43 -9.92
CA LYS A 364 -29.07 1.86 -10.70
C LYS A 364 -29.08 3.37 -10.94
N THR A 365 -30.23 3.89 -11.40
CA THR A 365 -30.42 5.33 -11.61
C THR A 365 -30.19 6.10 -10.31
N LYS A 366 -30.75 5.60 -9.20
CA LYS A 366 -30.64 6.25 -7.90
C LYS A 366 -29.20 6.36 -7.41
N CYS A 367 -28.38 5.32 -7.62
CA CYS A 367 -26.96 5.38 -7.28
C CYS A 367 -26.20 6.34 -8.19
N ASN A 368 -26.44 6.32 -9.49
CA ASN A 368 -25.75 7.18 -10.46
C ASN A 368 -26.09 8.68 -10.28
N ASP A 369 -27.31 8.98 -9.82
CA ASP A 369 -27.75 10.34 -9.52
C ASP A 369 -27.38 10.79 -8.09
N TYR A 370 -26.87 9.87 -7.25
CA TYR A 370 -26.51 10.20 -5.87
C TYR A 370 -25.24 11.06 -5.82
N THR A 371 -25.28 12.10 -5.01
CA THR A 371 -24.16 13.02 -4.77
C THR A 371 -24.02 13.26 -3.27
N GLU A 372 -22.79 13.17 -2.78
CA GLU A 372 -22.44 13.46 -1.39
C GLU A 372 -21.27 14.44 -1.36
N GLY A 373 -21.50 15.67 -0.90
CA GLY A 373 -20.51 16.75 -1.02
C GLY A 373 -20.07 17.01 -2.47
N LYS A 374 -18.78 16.80 -2.76
CA LYS A 374 -18.17 16.99 -4.10
C LYS A 374 -18.15 15.71 -4.95
N TYR A 375 -18.65 14.60 -4.41
CA TYR A 375 -18.50 13.26 -4.95
C TYR A 375 -19.76 12.84 -5.72
N THR A 376 -19.65 12.66 -7.04
CA THR A 376 -20.78 12.42 -7.96
C THR A 376 -20.69 11.07 -8.71
N ASP A 377 -19.61 10.33 -8.53
CA ASP A 377 -19.31 9.04 -9.18
C ASP A 377 -19.69 7.83 -8.30
N TRP A 378 -20.87 7.90 -7.68
CA TRP A 378 -21.45 6.80 -6.92
C TRP A 378 -22.11 5.78 -7.85
N TYR A 379 -22.09 4.51 -7.48
CA TYR A 379 -22.66 3.43 -8.29
C TYR A 379 -23.22 2.28 -7.44
N LEU A 380 -24.07 1.46 -8.07
CA LEU A 380 -24.66 0.27 -7.45
C LEU A 380 -23.62 -0.87 -7.40
N PRO A 381 -23.32 -1.44 -6.21
CA PRO A 381 -22.25 -2.44 -6.06
C PRO A 381 -22.53 -3.69 -6.89
N SER A 382 -21.49 -4.28 -7.48
CA SER A 382 -21.59 -5.63 -8.04
C SER A 382 -21.84 -6.67 -6.95
N LYS A 383 -22.21 -7.90 -7.34
CA LYS A 383 -22.41 -9.02 -6.41
C LYS A 383 -21.18 -9.27 -5.52
N ASP A 384 -19.99 -9.17 -6.10
CA ASP A 384 -18.74 -9.39 -5.36
C ASP A 384 -18.43 -8.21 -4.42
N GLU A 385 -18.68 -6.97 -4.85
CA GLU A 385 -18.50 -5.78 -4.01
C GLU A 385 -19.51 -5.74 -2.85
N LEU A 386 -20.75 -6.17 -3.10
CA LEU A 386 -21.76 -6.28 -2.05
C LEU A 386 -21.38 -7.34 -1.02
N ASN A 387 -20.73 -8.42 -1.45
CA ASN A 387 -20.19 -9.42 -0.55
C ASN A 387 -18.97 -8.92 0.22
N LEU A 388 -18.10 -8.12 -0.41
CA LEU A 388 -17.01 -7.44 0.29
C LEU A 388 -17.56 -6.51 1.37
N LEU A 389 -18.58 -5.72 1.04
CA LEU A 389 -19.27 -4.85 1.98
C LEU A 389 -19.82 -5.66 3.17
N TYR A 390 -20.58 -6.73 2.92
CA TYR A 390 -21.09 -7.64 3.96
C TYR A 390 -20.00 -8.13 4.92
N ASN A 391 -18.89 -8.65 4.39
CA ASN A 391 -17.80 -9.19 5.19
C ASN A 391 -17.10 -8.12 6.05
N SER A 392 -17.13 -6.87 5.61
CA SER A 392 -16.53 -5.75 6.33
C SER A 392 -17.41 -5.16 7.44
N LEU A 393 -18.73 -5.41 7.43
CA LEU A 393 -19.68 -4.81 8.39
C LEU A 393 -19.31 -5.06 9.86
N SER A 394 -18.81 -6.26 10.16
CA SER A 394 -18.37 -6.62 11.52
C SER A 394 -17.25 -5.73 12.07
N GLN A 395 -16.45 -5.11 11.20
CA GLN A 395 -15.32 -4.25 11.57
C GLN A 395 -15.73 -2.78 11.71
N MET A 396 -16.90 -2.39 11.21
CA MET A 396 -17.28 -0.99 11.11
C MET A 396 -18.09 -0.48 12.32
N GLU A 397 -18.52 -1.36 13.23
CA GLU A 397 -19.43 -1.02 14.34
C GLU A 397 -20.68 -0.23 13.90
N LEU A 398 -21.13 -0.44 12.66
CA LEU A 398 -22.15 0.38 12.03
C LEU A 398 -23.56 -0.10 12.35
N SER A 399 -24.31 0.72 13.09
CA SER A 399 -25.72 0.49 13.42
C SER A 399 -26.70 0.93 12.32
N ASN A 400 -26.20 1.40 11.16
CA ASN A 400 -26.97 2.06 10.10
C ASN A 400 -27.26 1.16 8.87
N PHE A 401 -26.88 -0.12 8.91
CA PHE A 401 -27.31 -1.10 7.92
C PHE A 401 -28.60 -1.78 8.34
N LYS A 402 -29.60 -1.77 7.44
CA LYS A 402 -30.79 -2.61 7.62
C LYS A 402 -30.42 -4.07 7.42
N ASN A 403 -30.96 -4.93 8.28
CA ASN A 403 -30.97 -6.38 8.07
C ASN A 403 -32.03 -6.72 7.02
N ASP A 404 -31.66 -6.58 5.75
CA ASP A 404 -32.56 -6.67 4.59
C ASP A 404 -31.79 -7.12 3.33
N TRP A 405 -32.50 -7.35 2.23
CA TRP A 405 -31.94 -7.61 0.91
C TRP A 405 -31.47 -6.33 0.23
N TYR A 406 -30.30 -6.39 -0.41
CA TYR A 406 -29.69 -5.27 -1.12
C TYR A 406 -29.40 -5.62 -2.56
N TRP A 407 -29.72 -4.69 -3.46
CA TRP A 407 -29.46 -4.86 -4.88
C TRP A 407 -27.97 -4.85 -5.20
N SER A 408 -27.59 -5.74 -6.14
CA SER A 408 -26.32 -5.65 -6.85
C SER A 408 -26.53 -5.24 -8.31
N SER A 409 -25.53 -4.64 -8.94
CA SER A 409 -25.52 -4.33 -10.36
C SER A 409 -25.28 -5.56 -11.26
N SER A 410 -24.79 -6.67 -10.70
CA SER A 410 -24.58 -7.92 -11.42
C SER A 410 -25.90 -8.63 -11.75
N GLU A 411 -25.97 -9.20 -12.95
CA GLU A 411 -27.10 -10.02 -13.41
C GLU A 411 -26.63 -11.33 -14.05
N THR A 412 -27.52 -12.32 -14.11
CA THR A 412 -27.32 -13.55 -14.87
C THR A 412 -28.64 -13.94 -15.51
N ASP A 413 -28.64 -14.17 -16.83
CA ASP A 413 -29.84 -14.47 -17.62
C ASP A 413 -30.95 -13.41 -17.47
N GLY A 414 -30.56 -12.13 -17.40
CA GLY A 414 -31.47 -10.98 -17.25
C GLY A 414 -32.06 -10.81 -15.85
N LYS A 415 -31.56 -11.56 -14.87
CA LYS A 415 -32.03 -11.54 -13.48
C LYS A 415 -30.97 -10.95 -12.57
N ALA A 416 -31.38 -9.98 -11.76
CA ALA A 416 -30.50 -9.27 -10.85
C ALA A 416 -30.12 -10.12 -9.63
N TRP A 417 -28.87 -9.98 -9.20
CA TRP A 417 -28.41 -10.52 -7.92
C TRP A 417 -28.68 -9.54 -6.78
N GLU A 418 -29.00 -10.10 -5.61
CA GLU A 418 -29.12 -9.39 -4.35
C GLU A 418 -28.48 -10.17 -3.20
N GLN A 419 -28.12 -9.46 -2.13
CA GLN A 419 -27.53 -10.05 -0.93
C GLN A 419 -28.21 -9.54 0.33
N HIS A 420 -28.48 -10.44 1.26
CA HIS A 420 -29.02 -10.11 2.56
C HIS A 420 -27.90 -9.68 3.51
N LEU A 421 -27.83 -8.39 3.88
CA LEU A 421 -26.66 -7.85 4.58
C LEU A 421 -26.58 -8.16 6.08
N GLY A 422 -27.55 -8.85 6.68
CA GLY A 422 -27.39 -9.39 8.04
C GLY A 422 -27.30 -10.91 8.14
N GLU A 423 -27.52 -11.65 7.03
CA GLU A 423 -27.39 -13.12 7.02
C GLU A 423 -26.31 -13.61 6.03
N GLY A 424 -25.93 -12.78 5.08
CA GLY A 424 -24.90 -13.07 4.08
C GLY A 424 -25.37 -13.87 2.88
N TYR A 425 -26.65 -14.30 2.85
CA TYR A 425 -27.21 -15.06 1.73
C TYR A 425 -27.26 -14.22 0.46
N GLN A 426 -26.93 -14.84 -0.67
CA GLN A 426 -27.08 -14.26 -2.00
C GLN A 426 -28.12 -15.03 -2.79
N GLN A 427 -28.96 -14.31 -3.53
CA GLN A 427 -29.93 -14.91 -4.43
C GLN A 427 -29.94 -14.18 -5.77
N ASN A 428 -30.36 -14.91 -6.78
CA ASN A 428 -30.65 -14.39 -8.11
C ASN A 428 -32.17 -14.44 -8.25
N ASP A 429 -32.81 -13.29 -8.51
CA ASP A 429 -34.25 -13.20 -8.76
C ASP A 429 -35.15 -13.52 -7.55
N GLY A 430 -34.90 -12.90 -6.38
CA GLY A 430 -35.72 -13.07 -5.16
C GLY A 430 -37.13 -12.46 -5.21
N GLY A 431 -37.71 -12.35 -6.40
CA GLY A 431 -39.05 -11.78 -6.63
C GLY A 431 -39.26 -11.13 -8.00
N GLY A 432 -38.28 -11.14 -8.90
CA GLY A 432 -38.28 -10.35 -10.14
C GLY A 432 -37.46 -9.06 -10.02
N ASN A 433 -36.94 -8.55 -11.13
CA ASN A 433 -36.28 -7.23 -11.16
C ASN A 433 -37.21 -6.05 -10.79
N GLU A 434 -38.52 -6.32 -10.69
CA GLU A 434 -39.58 -5.40 -10.24
C GLU A 434 -39.80 -5.42 -8.72
N SER A 435 -39.17 -6.35 -7.98
CA SER A 435 -39.22 -6.37 -6.53
C SER A 435 -38.44 -5.19 -5.94
N TYR A 436 -38.73 -4.85 -4.69
CA TYR A 436 -38.12 -3.71 -4.01
C TYR A 436 -37.11 -4.21 -2.99
N SER A 437 -35.84 -3.89 -3.21
CA SER A 437 -34.74 -4.20 -2.30
C SER A 437 -33.99 -2.92 -1.93
N SER A 438 -33.31 -2.95 -0.77
CA SER A 438 -32.57 -1.80 -0.25
C SER A 438 -31.38 -1.45 -1.15
N VAL A 439 -31.03 -0.16 -1.17
CA VAL A 439 -29.96 0.36 -2.05
C VAL A 439 -28.91 1.09 -1.22
N ARG A 440 -27.68 0.60 -1.32
CA ARG A 440 -26.48 1.23 -0.76
C ARG A 440 -25.52 1.54 -1.90
N ALA A 441 -25.33 2.82 -2.19
CA ALA A 441 -24.35 3.22 -3.20
C ALA A 441 -22.93 3.06 -2.65
N ILE A 442 -22.00 2.71 -3.54
CA ILE A 442 -20.57 2.65 -3.26
C ILE A 442 -19.80 3.50 -4.28
N ARG A 443 -18.55 3.81 -3.97
CA ARG A 443 -17.60 4.44 -4.90
C ARG A 443 -16.18 3.99 -4.59
N THR A 444 -15.28 4.14 -5.54
CA THR A 444 -13.84 4.03 -5.32
C THR A 444 -13.25 5.39 -4.93
N PHE A 445 -12.14 5.37 -4.19
CA PHE A 445 -11.35 6.55 -3.90
C PHE A 445 -9.86 6.26 -4.05
#